data_AF-A0A2A7N685-F1
#
_entry.id   AF-A0A2A7N685-F1
#
_cell.length_a   1.000
_cell.length_b   1.000
_cell.length_c   1.000
_cell.angle_alpha   90.00
_cell.angle_beta   90.00
_cell.angle_gamma   90.00
#
_symmetry.space_group_name_H-M   'P 1'
#
loop_
_entity.id
_entity.type
_entity.pdbx_description
1 polymer ?
#
loop_
_entity_poly.entity_id
_entity_poly.type
_entity_poly.pdbx_seq_one_letter_code
_entity_poly.pdbx_strand_id
1 'polypeptide(L)' 'MEPVEINAGAWYLRGVQADTGYRWDVCEPITGEVVAAVTLDPATGLIGMQAQPGHAEAAQTAADAVRRFADAAFGDT' A
#
# COMPACT_ATOMS: atom_id res chain seq x y z
N MET A 1 -16.80 4.10 2.95
CA MET A 1 -16.09 2.96 2.35
C MET A 1 -15.23 2.35 3.44
N GLU A 2 -15.27 1.04 3.61
CA GLU A 2 -14.46 0.34 4.62
C GLU A 2 -12.97 0.32 4.19
N PRO A 3 -12.02 0.52 5.10
CA PRO A 3 -10.60 0.56 4.78
C PRO A 3 -10.12 -0.82 4.28
N VAL A 4 -9.28 -0.84 3.25
CA VAL A 4 -8.63 -2.07 2.77
C VAL A 4 -7.35 -2.26 3.56
N GLU A 5 -7.33 -3.28 4.40
CA GLU A 5 -6.20 -3.59 5.27
C GLU A 5 -5.40 -4.76 4.70
N ILE A 6 -4.09 -4.56 4.51
CA ILE A 6 -3.18 -5.58 3.97
C ILE A 6 -2.06 -5.81 4.97
N ASN A 7 -1.85 -7.06 5.35
CA ASN A 7 -0.67 -7.45 6.12
C ASN A 7 0.52 -7.64 5.16
N ALA A 8 1.59 -6.86 5.36
CA ALA A 8 2.81 -6.92 4.54
C ALA A 8 4.00 -7.33 5.41
N GLY A 9 3.92 -8.51 6.03
CA GLY A 9 4.96 -9.01 6.93
C GLY A 9 4.99 -8.23 8.23
N ALA A 10 6.03 -7.42 8.44
CA ALA A 10 6.19 -6.59 9.64
C ALA A 10 5.33 -5.31 9.63
N TRP A 11 4.70 -4.96 8.50
CA TRP A 11 4.04 -3.66 8.32
C TRP A 11 2.53 -3.78 8.19
N TYR A 12 1.83 -2.74 8.64
CA TYR A 12 0.38 -2.63 8.51
C TYR A 12 0.00 -1.56 7.48
N LEU A 13 -0.83 -1.92 6.50
CA LEU A 13 -1.34 -1.02 5.47
C LEU A 13 -2.77 -0.60 5.79
N ARG A 14 -3.00 0.71 5.98
CA ARG A 14 -4.35 1.28 6.11
C ARG A 14 -4.76 1.95 4.82
N GLY A 15 -5.65 1.30 4.06
CA GLY A 15 -6.09 1.74 2.75
C GLY A 15 -7.32 2.64 2.78
N VAL A 16 -7.30 3.72 2.01
CA VAL A 16 -8.49 4.47 1.61
C VAL A 16 -8.56 4.52 0.08
N GLN A 17 -9.78 4.41 -0.45
CA GLN A 17 -10.00 4.77 -1.85
C GLN A 17 -9.98 6.30 -1.95
N ALA A 18 -9.18 6.81 -2.88
CA ALA A 18 -9.11 8.22 -3.24
C ALA A 18 -9.77 8.44 -4.59
N ASP A 19 -10.00 9.71 -4.96
CA ASP A 19 -10.71 10.06 -6.21
C ASP A 19 -10.06 9.47 -7.48
N THR A 20 -8.76 9.19 -7.44
CA THR A 20 -7.97 8.72 -8.60
C THR A 20 -7.40 7.30 -8.43
N GLY A 21 -7.77 6.55 -7.38
CA GLY A 21 -7.24 5.21 -7.15
C GLY A 21 -7.23 4.78 -5.69
N TYR A 22 -6.26 3.96 -5.31
CA TYR A 22 -6.10 3.49 -3.93
C TYR A 22 -4.84 4.09 -3.31
N ARG A 23 -4.91 4.40 -2.02
CA ARG A 23 -3.75 4.79 -1.22
C ARG A 23 -3.73 4.02 0.08
N TRP A 24 -2.56 3.55 0.48
CA TRP A 24 -2.31 2.95 1.77
C TRP A 24 -1.22 3.71 2.51
N ASP A 25 -1.46 4.01 3.78
CA ASP A 25 -0.42 4.44 4.70
C ASP A 25 0.23 3.20 5.35
N VAL A 26 1.57 3.14 5.33
CA VAL A 26 2.39 2.07 5.88
C VAL A 26 2.75 2.43 7.32
N CYS A 27 2.26 1.63 8.27
CA CYS A 27 2.39 1.90 9.69
C CYS A 27 3.33 0.91 10.39
N GLU A 28 4.17 1.43 11.27
CA GLU A 28 4.85 0.64 12.31
C GLU A 28 3.79 -0.12 13.14
N PRO A 29 3.91 -1.44 13.29
CA PRO A 29 2.83 -2.28 13.85
C PRO A 29 2.61 -2.05 15.35
N ILE A 30 3.65 -1.63 16.08
CA ILE A 30 3.61 -1.46 17.54
C ILE A 30 3.21 -0.02 17.90
N THR A 31 3.77 0.97 17.21
CA THR A 31 3.58 2.39 17.54
C THR A 31 2.44 3.03 16.75
N GLY A 32 2.08 2.47 15.59
CA GLY A 32 1.11 3.05 14.66
C GLY A 32 1.63 4.24 13.86
N GLU A 33 2.94 4.54 13.93
CA GLU A 33 3.56 5.64 13.19
C GLU A 33 3.55 5.37 11.69
N VAL A 34 3.20 6.37 10.88
CA VAL A 34 3.20 6.27 9.42
C VAL A 34 4.59 6.56 8.88
N VAL A 35 5.26 5.54 8.35
CA VAL A 35 6.66 5.63 7.87
C VAL A 35 6.77 5.67 6.35
N ALA A 36 5.73 5.26 5.64
CA ALA A 36 5.64 5.33 4.19
C ALA A 36 4.18 5.38 3.71
N ALA A 37 3.98 5.61 2.41
CA ALA A 37 2.70 5.48 1.74
C ALA A 37 2.89 4.84 0.36
N VAL A 38 1.90 4.07 -0.06
CA VAL A 38 1.83 3.42 -1.37
C VAL A 38 0.54 3.82 -2.07
N THR A 39 0.60 4.10 -3.36
CA THR A 39 -0.58 4.37 -4.19
C THR A 39 -0.68 3.36 -5.32
N LEU A 40 -1.90 3.00 -5.71
CA LEU A 40 -2.20 2.21 -6.90
C LEU A 40 -3.19 2.97 -7.77
N ASP A 41 -2.83 3.17 -9.03
CA ASP A 41 -3.78 3.52 -10.08
C ASP A 41 -4.34 2.22 -10.69
N PRO A 42 -5.62 1.88 -10.45
CA PRO A 42 -6.20 0.64 -10.97
C PRO A 42 -6.42 0.65 -12.49
N ALA A 43 -6.43 1.81 -13.14
CA ALA A 43 -6.60 1.89 -14.60
C ALA A 43 -5.30 1.56 -15.35
N THR A 44 -4.15 1.89 -14.77
CA THR A 44 -2.83 1.70 -15.39
C THR A 44 -1.99 0.61 -14.71
N GLY A 45 -2.33 0.22 -13.48
CA GLY A 45 -1.53 -0.67 -12.64
C GLY A 45 -0.27 0.00 -12.06
N LEU A 46 -0.11 1.31 -12.21
CA LEU A 46 1.07 2.02 -11.70
C LEU A 46 1.05 2.07 -10.17
N ILE A 47 2.18 1.68 -9.57
CA ILE A 47 2.39 1.72 -8.12
C ILE A 47 3.40 2.82 -7.79
N GLY A 48 2.96 3.78 -6.96
CA GLY A 48 3.80 4.84 -6.41
C GLY A 48 4.21 4.53 -4.98
N MET A 49 5.43 4.93 -4.60
CA MET A 49 5.96 4.77 -3.25
C MET A 49 6.49 6.09 -2.73
N GLN A 50 6.17 6.41 -1.48
CA GLN A 50 6.75 7.54 -0.75
C GLN A 50 7.20 7.03 0.62
N ALA A 51 8.47 7.18 0.95
CA ALA A 51 9.03 6.73 2.22
C ALA A 51 9.67 7.89 2.98
N GLN A 52 9.55 7.89 4.30
CA GLN A 52 10.42 8.70 5.14
C GLN A 52 11.88 8.21 4.99
N PRO A 53 12.89 9.08 5.22
CA PRO A 53 14.29 8.67 5.20
C PRO A 53 14.54 7.44 6.09
N GLY A 54 15.29 6.47 5.58
CA GLY A 54 15.57 5.21 6.28
C GLY A 54 14.48 4.13 6.16
N HIS A 55 13.31 4.43 5.60
CA HIS A 55 12.17 3.50 5.55
C HIS A 55 11.84 3.01 4.13
N ALA A 56 12.83 3.02 3.23
CA ALA A 56 12.64 2.57 1.85
C ALA A 56 12.22 1.08 1.76
N GLU A 57 12.74 0.23 2.64
CA GLU A 57 12.39 -1.19 2.69
C GLU A 57 10.91 -1.42 3.08
N ALA A 58 10.38 -0.61 4.00
CA ALA A 58 8.97 -0.65 4.39
C ALA A 58 8.06 -0.30 3.20
N ALA A 59 8.42 0.76 2.45
CA ALA A 59 7.69 1.14 1.24
C ALA A 59 7.73 0.07 0.15
N GLN A 60 8.88 -0.58 -0.04
CA GLN A 60 9.03 -1.64 -1.05
C GLN A 60 8.21 -2.89 -0.69
N THR A 61 8.28 -3.33 0.57
CA THR A 61 7.50 -4.45 1.09
C THR A 61 5.99 -4.19 0.93
N ALA A 62 5.56 -2.96 1.26
CA ALA A 62 4.20 -2.51 1.04
C ALA A 62 3.78 -2.54 -0.43
N ALA A 63 4.63 -2.05 -1.34
CA ALA A 63 4.35 -2.04 -2.77
C ALA A 63 4.22 -3.45 -3.36
N ASP A 64 5.04 -4.41 -2.90
CA ASP A 64 4.90 -5.80 -3.32
C ASP A 64 3.59 -6.43 -2.84
N ALA A 65 3.11 -6.05 -1.65
CA ALA A 65 1.81 -6.48 -1.15
C ALA A 65 0.65 -5.87 -1.97
N VAL A 66 0.74 -4.57 -2.28
CA VAL A 66 -0.24 -3.86 -3.14
C VAL A 66 -0.25 -4.43 -4.57
N ARG A 67 0.89 -4.83 -5.11
CA ARG A 67 0.97 -5.51 -6.42
C ARG A 67 0.16 -6.80 -6.41
N ARG A 68 0.39 -7.67 -5.41
CA ARG A 68 -0.35 -8.94 -5.28
C ARG A 68 -1.85 -8.71 -5.12
N PHE A 69 -2.23 -7.67 -4.38
CA PHE A 69 -3.63 -7.25 -4.29
C PHE A 69 -4.20 -6.86 -5.66
N ALA A 70 -3.47 -6.05 -6.44
CA ALA A 70 -3.89 -5.63 -7.77
C ALA A 70 -4.03 -6.82 -8.74
N ASP A 71 -3.05 -7.73 -8.77
CA ASP A 71 -3.10 -8.96 -9.56
C ASP A 71 -4.33 -9.82 -9.17
N ALA A 72 -4.61 -9.98 -7.88
CA ALA A 72 -5.77 -10.77 -7.44
C ALA A 72 -7.11 -10.08 -7.69
N ALA A 73 -7.18 -8.74 -7.59
CA ALA A 73 -8.41 -7.97 -7.74
C ALA A 73 -8.76 -7.67 -9.21
N PHE A 74 -7.76 -7.59 -10.09
CA PHE A 74 -7.92 -7.10 -11.47
C PHE A 74 -7.25 -7.98 -12.55
N GLY A 75 -6.47 -9.00 -12.17
CA GLY A 75 -5.62 -9.77 -13.09
C GLY A 75 -6.25 -10.97 -13.78
N ASP A 76 -7.52 -11.30 -13.52
CA ASP A 76 -8.22 -12.39 -14.21
C ASP A 76 -9.31 -11.83 -15.14
N THR A 77 -9.05 -11.89 -16.45
CA THR A 77 -10.03 -11.74 -17.55
C THR A 77 -9.77 -12.83 -18.58
#